data_AF-A0A091P0Z6-F1
#
_entry.id   AF-A0A091P0Z6-F1
#
_cell.length_a   1.000
_cell.length_b   1.000
_cell.length_c   1.000
_cell.angle_alpha   90.00
_cell.angle_beta   90.00
_cell.angle_gamma   90.00
#
_symmetry.space_group_name_H-M   'P 1'
#
loop_
_entity.id
_entity.type
_entity.pdbx_description
1 polymer ?
#
loop_
_entity_poly.entity_id
_entity_poly.type
_entity_poly.pdbx_seq_one_letter_code
_entity_poly.pdbx_strand_id
1 'polypeptide(L)' 'PTLWTQEHVRQWLEWAIKEYGLMDIDTTIFQNMDGKELCKMNKDDFLRTTSPYN' A
#
# COMPACT_ATOMS: atom_id res chain seq x y z
N PRO A 1 -2.14 6.30 -10.98
CA PRO A 1 -2.18 6.76 -9.57
C PRO A 1 -1.52 8.14 -9.31
N THR A 2 -0.94 8.85 -10.29
CA THR A 2 -0.22 10.14 -10.07
C THR A 2 -1.04 11.29 -9.48
N LEU A 3 -2.38 11.17 -9.48
CA LEU A 3 -3.33 12.11 -8.88
C LEU A 3 -3.90 11.61 -7.53
N TRP A 4 -3.51 10.42 -7.08
CA TRP A 4 -3.98 9.90 -5.80
C TRP A 4 -3.36 10.71 -4.67
N THR A 5 -4.23 11.28 -3.85
CA THR A 5 -3.85 11.83 -2.55
C THR A 5 -3.64 10.68 -1.56
N GLN A 6 -3.09 10.98 -0.38
CA GLN A 6 -2.93 10.00 0.71
C GLN A 6 -4.24 9.25 1.02
N GLU A 7 -5.37 9.95 1.01
CA GLU A 7 -6.70 9.36 1.22
C GLU A 7 -7.04 8.28 0.18
N HIS A 8 -6.75 8.55 -1.10
CA HIS A 8 -7.02 7.59 -2.18
C HIS A 8 -6.11 6.36 -2.07
N VAL A 9 -4.84 6.55 -1.70
CA VAL A 9 -3.90 5.45 -1.46
C VAL A 9 -4.41 4.56 -0.33
N ARG A 10 -4.87 5.18 0.76
CA ARG A 10 -5.45 4.46 1.90
C ARG A 10 -6.70 3.65 1.50
N GLN A 11 -7.65 4.28 0.80
CA GLN A 11 -8.87 3.58 0.36
C GLN A 11 -8.56 2.40 -0.56
N TRP A 12 -7.64 2.60 -1.50
CA TRP A 12 -7.20 1.52 -2.39
C TRP A 12 -6.52 0.39 -1.62
N LEU A 13 -5.69 0.72 -0.62
CA LEU A 13 -5.03 -0.27 0.22
C LEU A 13 -6.04 -1.07 1.05
N GLU A 14 -7.02 -0.42 1.68
CA GLU A 14 -8.08 -1.10 2.43
C GLU A 14 -8.93 -2.01 1.53
N TRP A 15 -9.21 -1.58 0.30
CA TRP A 15 -9.88 -2.42 -0.69
C TRP A 15 -9.01 -3.61 -1.09
N ALA A 16 -7.72 -3.39 -1.39
CA ALA A 16 -6.80 -4.45 -1.79
C ALA A 16 -6.57 -5.47 -0.66
N ILE A 17 -6.51 -5.03 0.60
CA ILE A 17 -6.44 -5.91 1.76
C ILE A 17 -7.65 -6.84 1.84
N LYS A 18 -8.86 -6.29 1.62
CA LYS A 18 -10.10 -7.08 1.63
C LYS A 18 -10.23 -8.02 0.42
N GLU A 19 -9.89 -7.53 -0.77
CA GLU A 19 -10.04 -8.27 -2.03
C GLU A 19 -9.00 -9.40 -2.15
N TYR A 20 -7.73 -9.11 -1.81
CA TYR A 20 -6.62 -10.04 -1.94
C TYR A 20 -6.27 -10.75 -0.62
N GLY A 21 -6.95 -10.43 0.48
CA GLY A 21 -6.69 -11.04 1.79
C GLY A 21 -5.30 -10.72 2.34
N LEU A 22 -4.77 -9.53 2.05
CA LEU A 22 -3.42 -9.14 2.49
C LEU A 22 -3.43 -8.90 4.01
N MET A 23 -3.01 -9.91 4.76
CA MET A 23 -2.80 -9.79 6.21
C MET A 23 -1.39 -9.22 6.48
N ASP A 24 -1.22 -8.54 7.61
CA ASP A 24 0.06 -7.98 8.05
C ASP A 24 0.67 -6.88 7.15
N ILE A 25 -0.16 -6.09 6.48
CA ILE A 25 0.28 -4.85 5.84
C ILE A 25 0.42 -3.75 6.88
N ASP A 26 1.62 -3.16 6.97
CA ASP A 26 1.83 -1.98 7.79
C ASP A 26 1.24 -0.72 7.13
N THR A 27 -0.03 -0.46 7.43
CA THR A 27 -0.78 0.69 6.92
C THR A 27 -0.19 2.03 7.36
N THR A 28 0.66 2.07 8.39
CA THR A 28 1.31 3.30 8.86
C THR A 28 2.31 3.83 7.84
N ILE A 29 2.94 2.93 7.05
CA ILE A 29 3.87 3.28 5.97
C ILE A 29 3.12 3.95 4.83
N PHE A 30 1.89 3.50 4.56
CA PHE A 30 1.04 4.04 3.50
C PHE A 30 0.26 5.29 3.92
N GLN A 31 0.12 5.59 5.22
CA GLN A 31 -0.67 6.74 5.69
C GLN A 31 -0.14 8.07 5.14
N ASN A 32 1.18 8.17 4.99
CA ASN A 32 1.84 9.37 4.48
C ASN A 32 2.18 9.25 2.98
N MET A 33 1.77 8.17 2.33
CA MET A 33 2.12 7.86 0.95
C MET A 33 1.11 8.45 -0.01
N ASP A 34 1.58 9.25 -0.95
CA ASP A 34 0.79 9.74 -2.07
C ASP A 34 0.90 8.82 -3.28
N GLY A 35 0.06 9.08 -4.28
CA GLY A 35 -0.04 8.29 -5.48
C GLY A 35 1.21 8.21 -6.34
N LYS A 36 2.15 9.16 -6.21
CA LYS A 36 3.42 9.10 -6.93
C LYS A 36 4.36 8.11 -6.26
N GLU A 37 4.44 8.14 -4.93
CA GLU A 37 5.25 7.20 -4.16
C GLU A 37 4.71 5.76 -4.30
N LEU A 38 3.38 5.58 -4.27
CA LEU A 38 2.76 4.28 -4.55
C LEU A 38 3.11 3.78 -5.96
N CYS A 39 3.19 4.67 -6.95
CA CYS A 39 3.55 4.30 -8.32
C CYS A 39 5.03 3.94 -8.49
N LYS A 40 5.90 4.40 -7.58
CA LYS A 40 7.33 4.08 -7.55
C LYS A 40 7.62 2.78 -6.80
N MET A 41 6.73 2.36 -5.91
CA MET A 41 6.88 1.08 -5.21
C MET A 41 6.88 -0.06 -6.21
N ASN A 42 7.91 -0.89 -6.12
CA ASN A 42 7.94 -2.17 -6.80
C ASN A 42 7.43 -3.28 -5.88
N LYS A 43 7.29 -4.48 -6.46
CA LYS A 43 6.85 -5.67 -5.74
C LYS A 43 7.70 -5.93 -4.48
N ASP A 44 9.01 -5.72 -4.55
CA ASP A 44 9.93 -5.86 -3.41
C ASP A 44 9.68 -4.81 -2.31
N ASP A 45 9.34 -3.57 -2.67
CA ASP A 45 9.01 -2.53 -1.69
C ASP A 45 7.70 -2.88 -0.98
N PHE A 46 6.71 -3.36 -1.74
CA PHE A 46 5.44 -3.82 -1.19
C PHE A 46 5.64 -5.05 -0.28
N LEU A 47 6.49 -6.00 -0.68
CA LEU A 47 6.85 -7.16 0.12
C LEU A 47 7.64 -6.81 1.39
N ARG A 48 8.30 -5.65 1.46
CA ARG A 48 8.90 -5.16 2.71
C ARG A 48 7.88 -4.53 3.64
N THR A 49 6.80 -3.98 3.09
CA THR A 49 5.69 -3.42 3.88
C THR A 49 4.71 -4.48 4.39
N THR A 50 4.71 -5.66 3.78
CA THR A 50 4.04 -6.85 4.29
C THR A 50 5.08 -7.69 5.05
N SER A 51 4.78 -8.23 6.22
CA SER A 51 5.77 -8.97 7.02
C SER A 51 6.56 -10.03 6.22
N PRO A 52 7.87 -10.24 6.49
CA PRO A 52 8.76 -11.11 5.70
C PRO A 52 8.47 -12.63 5.80
N TYR A 53 7.30 -13.02 6.32
CA TYR A 53 6.90 -14.42 6.52
C TYR A 53 5.82 -14.92 5.54
N ASN A 54 5.49 -14.13 4.50
CA ASN A 54 4.61 -14.55 3.41
C ASN A 54 5.42 -15.11 2.22
#